data_AF-A0A955H478-F1
#
_entry.id   AF-A0A955H478-F1
#
_cell.length_a   1.000
_cell.length_b   1.000
_cell.length_c   1.000
_cell.angle_alpha   90.00
_cell.angle_beta   90.00
_cell.angle_gamma   90.00
#
_symmetry.space_group_name_H-M   'P 1'
#
loop_
_entity.id
_entity.type
_entity.pdbx_description
1 polymer ?
#
loop_
_entity_poly.entity_id
_entity_poly.type
_entity_poly.pdbx_seq_one_letter_code
_entity_poly.pdbx_strand_id
1 'polypeptide(L)'
;MLPDKNENQILHELMLENQRLLIENNQLLKTLKRATVWSFWLKVVWFMILIGAPFVVYYYLIEPYFSSLGSSFQTFQSGLQEIPGWKQFYEAISGGKTGGE
;
A
#
# COMPACT_ATOMS: atom_id res chain seq x y z
N MET A 1 -17.25 -10.20 -58.10
CA MET A 1 -18.66 -9.79 -57.92
C MET A 1 -19.22 -10.66 -56.82
N LEU A 2 -19.55 -10.08 -55.66
CA LEU A 2 -20.18 -10.84 -54.60
C LEU A 2 -21.59 -11.23 -55.07
N PRO A 3 -21.97 -12.51 -55.01
CA PRO A 3 -23.30 -12.93 -55.39
C PRO A 3 -24.32 -12.18 -54.52
N ASP A 4 -25.41 -11.78 -55.16
CA ASP A 4 -26.58 -11.12 -54.58
C ASP A 4 -27.14 -11.95 -53.40
N LYS A 5 -26.56 -11.77 -52.21
CA LYS A 5 -27.05 -12.37 -50.97
C LYS A 5 -28.30 -11.57 -50.59
N ASN A 6 -29.46 -12.22 -50.61
CA ASN A 6 -30.72 -11.64 -50.13
C ASN A 6 -30.51 -10.96 -48.76
N GLU A 7 -31.09 -9.78 -48.53
CA GLU A 7 -30.95 -9.00 -47.29
C GLU A 7 -31.16 -9.83 -46.02
N ASN A 8 -32.10 -10.77 -46.06
CA ASN A 8 -32.38 -11.71 -44.97
C ASN A 8 -31.20 -12.64 -44.62
N GLN A 9 -30.42 -13.06 -45.61
CA GLN A 9 -29.22 -13.89 -45.39
C GLN A 9 -28.12 -13.08 -44.73
N ILE A 10 -27.94 -11.82 -45.15
CA ILE A 10 -26.98 -10.90 -44.55
C ILE A 10 -27.37 -10.60 -43.10
N LEU A 11 -28.66 -10.34 -42.84
CA LEU A 11 -29.19 -10.15 -41.49
C LEU A 11 -28.96 -11.38 -40.60
N HIS A 12 -29.19 -12.58 -41.12
CA HIS A 12 -28.96 -13.82 -40.39
C HIS A 12 -27.48 -14.03 -40.06
N GLU A 13 -26.58 -13.73 -41.00
CA GLU A 13 -25.13 -13.80 -40.82
C GLU A 13 -24.66 -12.77 -39.77
N LEU A 14 -25.16 -11.53 -39.84
CA LEU A 14 -24.89 -10.47 -38.85
C LEU A 14 -25.40 -10.81 -37.45
N MET A 15 -26.56 -11.47 -37.35
CA MET A 15 -27.11 -11.91 -36.07
C MET A 15 -26.26 -13.01 -35.43
N LEU A 16 -25.82 -13.99 -36.23
CA LEU A 16 -24.92 -15.05 -35.75
C LEU A 16 -23.56 -14.49 -35.31
N GLU A 17 -23.00 -13.55 -36.08
CA GLU A 17 -21.76 -12.86 -35.74
C GLU A 17 -21.90 -12.09 -34.42
N ASN A 18 -22.98 -11.33 -34.24
CA ASN A 18 -23.27 -10.61 -32.99
C ASN A 18 -23.41 -11.57 -31.80
N GLN A 19 -24.13 -12.68 -31.98
CA GLN A 19 -24.31 -13.67 -30.92
C GLN A 19 -22.96 -14.27 -30.50
N ARG A 20 -22.09 -14.57 -31.46
CA ARG A 20 -20.73 -15.05 -31.21
C ARG A 20 -19.90 -14.02 -30.43
N LEU A 21 -19.90 -12.76 -30.86
CA LEU A 21 -19.18 -11.67 -30.20
C LEU A 21 -19.65 -11.45 -28.75
N LEU A 22 -20.94 -11.62 -28.47
CA LEU A 22 -21.49 -11.52 -27.11
C LEU A 22 -21.02 -12.68 -26.22
N ILE A 23 -20.94 -13.89 -26.77
CA ILE A 23 -20.43 -15.06 -26.04
C ILE A 23 -18.94 -14.87 -25.72
N GLU A 24 -18.14 -14.45 -26.70
CA GLU A 24 -16.71 -14.16 -26.51
C GLU A 24 -16.50 -13.04 -25.46
N ASN A 25 -17.27 -11.95 -25.54
CA ASN A 25 -17.22 -10.89 -24.54
C ASN A 25 -17.55 -11.38 -23.13
N ASN A 26 -18.57 -12.23 -22.98
CA ASN A 26 -18.94 -12.77 -21.68
C ASN A 26 -17.81 -13.62 -21.07
N GLN A 27 -17.12 -14.41 -21.90
CA GLN A 27 -15.96 -15.21 -21.46
C GLN A 27 -14.80 -14.32 -21.01
N LEU A 28 -14.51 -13.25 -21.76
CA LEU A 28 -13.47 -12.28 -21.40
C LEU A 28 -13.81 -11.57 -20.08
N LEU A 29 -15.04 -11.09 -19.92
CA LEU A 29 -15.52 -10.44 -18.70
C LEU A 29 -15.41 -11.35 -17.47
N LYS A 30 -15.76 -12.64 -17.61
CA LYS A 30 -15.59 -13.62 -16.52
C LYS A 30 -14.13 -13.77 -16.10
N THR A 31 -13.22 -13.76 -17.06
CA THR A 31 -11.77 -13.88 -16.80
C THR A 31 -11.23 -12.61 -16.12
N LEU A 32 -11.60 -11.44 -16.63
CA LEU A 32 -11.22 -10.15 -16.07
C LEU A 32 -11.77 -9.96 -14.65
N LYS A 33 -13.02 -10.33 -14.39
CA LYS A 33 -13.63 -10.23 -13.07
C LYS A 33 -12.80 -10.96 -12.01
N ARG A 34 -12.36 -12.18 -12.31
CA ARG A 34 -11.50 -12.94 -11.39
C ARG A 34 -10.17 -12.22 -11.17
N ALA A 35 -9.49 -11.77 -12.23
CA ALA A 35 -8.23 -11.05 -12.10
C ALA A 35 -8.36 -9.76 -11.26
N THR A 36 -9.44 -9.00 -11.44
CA THR A 36 -9.71 -7.79 -10.67
C THR A 36 -9.94 -8.10 -9.19
N VAL A 37 -10.68 -9.17 -8.86
CA VAL A 37 -10.87 -9.60 -7.47
C VAL A 37 -9.54 -10.00 -6.83
N TRP A 38 -8.69 -10.74 -7.54
CA TRP A 38 -7.36 -11.09 -7.05
C TRP A 38 -6.46 -9.85 -6.85
N SER A 39 -6.50 -8.90 -7.79
CA SER A 39 -5.77 -7.63 -7.68
C SER A 39 -6.23 -6.81 -6.46
N PHE A 40 -7.54 -6.75 -6.21
CA PHE A 40 -8.10 -6.07 -5.05
C PHE A 40 -7.60 -6.71 -3.74
N TRP A 41 -7.70 -8.03 -3.62
CA TRP A 41 -7.21 -8.74 -2.45
C TRP A 41 -5.71 -8.56 -2.22
N LEU A 42 -4.90 -8.60 -3.28
CA LEU A 42 -3.47 -8.36 -3.19
C LEU A 42 -3.15 -6.96 -2.66
N LYS A 43 -3.89 -5.94 -3.11
CA LYS A 43 -3.76 -4.57 -2.57
C LYS A 43 -4.15 -4.50 -1.11
N VAL A 44 -5.25 -5.13 -0.70
CA VAL A 44 -5.68 -5.18 0.71
C VAL A 44 -4.60 -5.82 1.59
N VAL A 45 -4.07 -6.97 1.17
CA VAL A 45 -2.97 -7.65 1.90
C VAL A 45 -1.72 -6.77 1.93
N TRP A 46 -1.39 -6.11 0.83
CA TRP A 46 -0.24 -5.19 0.77
C TRP A 46 -0.37 -4.04 1.78
N PHE A 47 -1.54 -3.41 1.86
CA PHE A 47 -1.79 -2.37 2.87
C PHE A 47 -1.79 -2.92 4.29
N MET A 48 -2.31 -4.13 4.49
CA MET A 48 -2.26 -4.80 5.80
C MET A 48 -0.83 -5.09 6.24
N ILE A 49 0.06 -5.45 5.30
CA ILE A 49 1.50 -5.59 5.57
C ILE A 49 2.12 -4.23 5.83
N LEU A 50 1.84 -3.21 5.01
CA LEU A 50 2.41 -1.87 5.17
C LEU A 50 2.08 -1.29 6.57
N ILE A 51 0.85 -1.50 7.04
CA ILE A 51 0.40 -1.04 8.36
C ILE A 51 0.85 -1.99 9.46
N GLY A 52 0.79 -3.31 9.24
CA GLY A 52 1.12 -4.31 10.25
C GLY A 52 2.62 -4.49 10.49
N ALA A 53 3.45 -4.32 9.46
CA ALA A 53 4.90 -4.43 9.55
C ALA A 53 5.53 -3.53 10.62
N PRO A 54 5.23 -2.21 10.70
CA PRO A 54 5.78 -1.38 11.77
C PRO A 54 5.33 -1.82 13.17
N PHE A 55 4.10 -2.35 13.32
CA PHE A 55 3.67 -2.92 14.60
C PHE A 55 4.46 -4.17 14.98
N VAL A 56 4.64 -5.11 14.03
CA VAL A 56 5.43 -6.33 14.27
C VAL A 56 6.87 -5.97 14.62
N VAL A 57 7.48 -5.04 13.87
CA VAL A 57 8.83 -4.53 14.15
C VAL A 57 8.91 -3.90 15.54
N TYR A 58 7.91 -3.11 15.94
CA TYR A 58 7.89 -2.49 17.26
C TYR A 58 7.87 -3.52 18.40
N TYR A 59 6.95 -4.47 18.38
CA TYR A 59 6.85 -5.45 19.46
C TYR A 59 8.02 -6.45 19.48
N TYR A 60 8.48 -6.93 18.32
CA TYR A 60 9.51 -7.98 18.31
C TYR A 60 10.94 -7.47 18.36
N LEU A 61 11.22 -6.31 17.74
CA LEU A 61 12.57 -5.76 17.72
C LEU A 61 12.70 -4.65 18.76
N ILE A 62 11.79 -3.67 18.76
CA ILE A 62 11.97 -2.48 19.59
C ILE A 62 11.81 -2.80 21.08
N GLU A 63 10.85 -3.61 21.50
CA GLU A 63 10.63 -3.97 22.93
C GLU A 63 11.87 -4.58 23.64
N PRO A 64 12.52 -5.65 23.13
CA PRO A 64 13.72 -6.19 23.77
C PRO A 64 14.87 -5.19 23.77
N TYR A 65 15.05 -4.43 22.68
CA TYR A 65 16.06 -3.38 22.67
C TYR A 65 15.71 -2.25 23.63
N PHE A 66 14.45 -1.86 23.81
CA PHE A 66 14.00 -0.85 24.78
C PHE A 66 14.23 -1.27 26.22
N SER A 67 14.13 -2.55 26.56
CA SER A 67 14.46 -3.01 27.91
C SER A 67 15.95 -2.82 28.25
N SER A 68 16.84 -3.11 27.29
CA SER A 68 18.29 -2.89 27.42
C SER A 68 18.68 -1.41 27.24
N LEU A 69 17.95 -0.73 26.35
CA LEU A 69 18.16 0.66 26.01
C LEU A 69 17.64 1.55 27.12
N GLY A 70 16.57 1.22 27.84
CA GLY A 70 16.03 2.03 28.93
C GLY A 70 17.05 2.23 30.07
N SER A 71 17.75 1.16 30.47
CA SER A 71 18.89 1.29 31.38
C SER A 71 20.04 2.09 30.76
N SER A 72 20.34 1.85 29.48
CA SER A 72 21.42 2.57 28.80
C SER A 72 21.05 4.01 28.41
N PHE A 73 19.78 4.37 28.35
CA PHE A 73 19.24 5.67 27.97
C PHE A 73 19.31 6.59 29.17
N GLN A 74 19.01 6.07 30.37
CA GLN A 74 19.36 6.73 31.62
C GLN A 74 20.87 6.97 31.69
N THR A 75 21.70 5.95 31.44
CA THR A 75 23.18 6.11 31.46
C THR A 75 23.69 7.06 30.37
N PHE A 76 23.10 7.04 29.18
CA PHE A 76 23.43 7.91 28.06
C PHE A 76 22.99 9.35 28.33
N GLN A 77 21.80 9.56 28.90
CA GLN A 77 21.33 10.86 29.34
C GLN A 77 22.20 11.42 30.47
N SER A 78 22.60 10.58 31.43
CA SER A 78 23.56 10.95 32.48
C SER A 78 24.92 11.32 31.88
N GLY A 79 25.46 10.51 30.97
CA GLY A 79 26.74 10.81 30.29
C GLY A 79 26.69 12.07 29.42
N LEU A 80 25.55 12.36 28.78
CA LEU A 80 25.34 13.61 28.03
C LEU A 80 25.19 14.84 28.95
N GLN A 81 24.63 14.68 30.15
CA GLN A 81 24.56 15.75 31.15
C GLN A 81 25.92 16.06 31.79
N GLU A 82 26.81 15.06 31.84
CA GLU A 82 28.19 15.20 32.31
C GLU A 82 29.11 15.91 31.31
N ILE A 83 28.70 16.05 30.04
CA ILE A 83 29.47 16.80 29.03
C ILE A 83 29.23 18.31 29.21
N PRO A 84 30.25 19.09 29.64
CA PRO A 84 30.10 20.53 29.79
C PRO A 84 29.85 21.18 28.41
N GLY A 85 28.73 21.91 28.30
CA GLY A 85 28.28 22.57 27.07
C GLY A 85 27.08 21.91 26.39
N TRP A 86 26.82 20.62 26.63
CA TRP A 86 25.67 19.93 26.03
C TRP A 86 24.32 20.43 26.58
N LYS A 87 24.26 20.71 27.88
CA LYS A 87 23.09 21.32 28.53
C LYS A 87 22.74 22.68 27.93
N GLN A 88 23.75 23.52 27.68
CA GLN A 88 23.58 24.86 27.09
C GLN A 88 23.14 24.77 25.62
N PHE A 89 23.69 23.82 24.87
CA PHE A 89 23.29 23.55 23.49
C PHE A 89 21.84 23.08 23.39
N TYR A 90 21.43 22.14 24.25
CA TYR A 90 20.05 21.65 24.28
C TYR A 90 19.08 22.77 24.66
N GLU A 91 19.39 23.55 25.69
CA GLU A 91 18.57 24.68 26.15
C GLU A 91 18.45 25.78 25.08
N ALA A 92 19.52 26.04 24.32
CA ALA A 92 19.50 26.99 23.20
C ALA A 92 18.65 26.52 22.00
N ILE A 93 18.59 25.22 21.75
CA ILE A 93 17.81 24.64 20.63
C ILE A 93 16.36 24.38 21.03
N SER A 94 16.11 23.97 22.27
CA SER A 94 14.76 23.75 22.80
C SER A 94 14.05 25.06 23.15
N GLY A 95 14.80 26.09 23.58
CA GLY A 95 14.27 27.42 23.89
C GLY A 95 13.83 28.24 22.66
N GLY A 96 14.18 27.80 21.45
CA GLY A 96 13.84 28.50 20.20
C GLY A 96 12.45 28.21 19.62
N LYS A 97 11.61 27.38 20.27
CA LYS A 97 10.27 26.99 19.77
C LYS A 97 9.08 27.42 20.63
N THR A 98 9.26 28.28 21.62
CA THR A 98 8.18 28.84 22.45
C THR A 98 8.30 30.35 22.56
N GLY A 99 8.13 31.05 21.43
CA GLY A 99 8.20 32.51 21.36
C GLY A 99 7.55 33.05 20.09
N GLY A 100 6.35 32.56 19.78
CA GLY A 100 5.55 32.98 18.64
C GLY A 100 4.08 33.06 19.02
N GLU A 101 3.74 34.04 19.85
CA GLU A 101 2.43 34.68 19.94
C GLU A 101 2.63 36.20 19.93
#